data_AF-A0A1I6MFK3-F1
#
_entry.id   AF-A0A1I6MFK3-F1
#
_cell.length_a   1.000
_cell.length_b   1.000
_cell.length_c   1.000
_cell.angle_alpha   90.00
_cell.angle_beta   90.00
_cell.angle_gamma   90.00
#
_symmetry.space_group_name_H-M   'P 1'
#
loop_
_entity.id
_entity.type
_entity.pdbx_description
1 polymer ?
#
loop_
_entity_poly.entity_id
_entity_poly.type
_entity_poly.pdbx_seq_one_letter_code
_entity_poly.pdbx_strand_id
1 'polypeptide(L)'
;MCQYGAVQREGVSTVNINHPLAANLGGMEFHMKMLKVMQYVFMTLAVMLVASPAFAQTAAGDGSGQWVPLAAGLGMALAAGLCGLGQGKATASATEALARNPGARPGIFVFLILGLAFIESLALFTFVIIFLKVKAS
;
A
#
# COMPACT_ATOMS: atom_id res chain seq x y z
N MET A 1 33.03 -7.29 49.52
CA MET A 1 33.36 -7.45 48.09
C MET A 1 32.57 -8.68 47.63
N CYS A 2 31.53 -8.62 46.81
CA CYS A 2 31.24 -7.74 45.68
C CYS A 2 29.77 -7.31 45.64
N GLN A 3 29.54 -6.07 45.18
CA GLN A 3 28.26 -5.53 44.76
C GLN A 3 27.62 -6.40 43.67
N TYR A 4 26.36 -6.81 43.86
CA TYR A 4 25.47 -7.18 42.76
C TYR A 4 24.51 -6.02 42.53
N GLY A 5 24.81 -5.21 41.52
CA GLY A 5 24.07 -3.99 41.20
C GLY A 5 22.64 -4.31 40.81
N ALA A 6 21.69 -3.94 41.68
CA ALA A 6 20.30 -3.80 41.30
C ALA A 6 20.20 -2.66 40.27
N VAL A 7 20.05 -2.99 38.99
CA VAL A 7 19.63 -2.03 37.97
C VAL A 7 18.14 -1.72 38.23
N GLN A 8 17.90 -0.76 39.12
CA GLN A 8 16.62 -0.08 39.29
C GLN A 8 16.32 0.68 37.99
N ARG A 9 15.43 0.13 37.16
CA ARG A 9 14.76 0.87 36.08
C ARG A 9 13.41 1.30 36.64
N GLU A 10 13.31 2.56 37.03
CA GLU A 10 12.08 3.19 37.49
C GLU A 10 10.96 3.00 36.45
N GLY A 11 9.84 2.41 36.87
CA GLY A 11 8.56 2.50 36.14
C GLY A 11 8.00 1.24 35.50
N VAL A 12 8.66 0.07 35.56
CA VAL A 12 8.06 -1.18 35.06
C VAL A 12 7.85 -2.15 36.21
N SER A 13 6.58 -2.53 36.42
CA SER A 13 6.12 -3.58 37.33
C SER A 13 7.12 -4.73 37.40
N THR A 14 7.53 -5.13 38.61
CA THR A 14 8.50 -6.20 38.87
C THR A 14 7.95 -7.54 38.39
N VAL A 15 7.97 -7.79 37.09
CA VAL A 15 7.65 -9.09 36.53
C VAL A 15 8.84 -10.00 36.83
N ASN A 16 8.56 -11.04 37.61
CA ASN A 16 9.48 -12.11 37.95
C ASN A 16 10.18 -12.61 36.67
N ILE A 17 11.52 -12.65 36.65
CA ILE A 17 12.33 -13.04 35.49
C ILE A 17 12.10 -14.52 35.10
N ASN A 18 11.46 -15.32 35.96
CA ASN A 18 10.97 -16.66 35.63
C ASN A 18 9.60 -16.69 34.95
N HIS A 19 9.03 -15.55 34.54
CA HIS A 19 7.76 -15.54 33.83
C HIS A 19 7.97 -16.12 32.41
N PRO A 20 7.19 -17.14 31.99
CA PRO A 20 7.37 -17.83 30.69
C PRO A 20 7.20 -16.93 29.45
N LEU A 21 6.88 -15.65 29.62
CA LEU A 21 6.80 -14.65 28.56
C LEU A 21 8.17 -14.04 28.19
N ALA A 22 9.16 -14.06 29.08
CA ALA A 22 10.51 -13.57 28.78
C ALA A 22 11.24 -14.47 27.76
N ALA A 23 10.93 -15.77 27.75
CA ALA A 23 11.49 -16.73 26.81
C ALA A 23 10.97 -16.57 25.37
N ASN A 24 9.79 -15.96 25.17
CA ASN A 24 9.15 -15.87 23.86
C ASN A 24 9.50 -14.57 23.09
N LEU A 25 10.14 -13.60 23.75
CA LEU A 25 10.48 -12.32 23.12
C LEU A 25 11.63 -12.45 22.09
N GLY A 26 12.50 -13.45 22.25
CA GLY A 26 13.58 -13.75 21.29
C GLY A 26 13.09 -14.37 19.97
N GLY A 27 11.91 -15.01 19.96
CA GLY A 27 11.32 -15.60 18.76
C GLY A 27 10.69 -14.56 17.83
N MET A 28 10.17 -13.46 18.38
CA MET A 28 9.50 -12.40 17.62
C MET A 28 10.49 -11.55 16.82
N GLU A 29 11.72 -11.37 17.31
CA GLU A 29 12.81 -10.69 16.59
C GLU A 29 13.17 -11.40 15.28
N PHE A 30 13.24 -12.73 15.31
CA PHE A 30 13.54 -13.55 14.13
C PHE A 30 12.38 -13.56 13.15
N HIS A 31 11.15 -13.66 13.66
CA HIS A 31 9.94 -13.65 12.82
C HIS A 31 9.71 -12.30 12.14
N MET A 32 10.02 -11.19 12.83
CA MET A 32 9.87 -9.85 12.26
C MET A 32 10.99 -9.52 11.26
N LYS A 33 12.21 -9.99 11.51
CA LYS A 33 13.32 -9.91 10.54
C LYS A 33 12.99 -10.74 9.30
N MET A 34 12.45 -11.95 9.46
CA MET A 34 12.06 -12.81 8.35
C MET A 34 10.90 -12.23 7.54
N LEU A 35 9.87 -11.67 8.19
CA LEU A 35 8.74 -11.03 7.51
C LEU A 35 9.17 -9.76 6.76
N LYS A 36 10.06 -8.95 7.34
CA LYS A 36 10.66 -7.79 6.65
C LYS A 36 11.57 -8.22 5.49
N VAL A 37 12.36 -9.28 5.65
CA VAL A 37 13.19 -9.84 4.58
C VAL A 37 12.33 -10.40 3.45
N MET A 38 11.24 -11.10 3.73
CA MET A 38 10.28 -11.55 2.72
C MET A 38 9.58 -10.37 2.03
N GLN A 39 9.25 -9.31 2.78
CA GLN A 39 8.73 -8.05 2.22
C GLN A 39 9.75 -7.38 1.29
N TYR A 40 11.03 -7.33 1.68
CA TYR A 40 12.10 -6.80 0.84
C TYR A 40 12.35 -7.66 -0.40
N VAL A 41 12.32 -8.98 -0.29
CA VAL A 41 12.43 -9.91 -1.43
C VAL A 41 11.27 -9.74 -2.40
N PHE A 42 10.04 -9.59 -1.90
CA PHE A 42 8.89 -9.30 -2.74
C PHE A 42 8.98 -7.92 -3.40
N MET A 43 9.44 -6.89 -2.68
CA MET A 43 9.65 -5.55 -3.24
C MET A 43 10.75 -5.52 -4.30
N THR A 44 11.88 -6.19 -4.09
CA THR A 44 12.97 -6.23 -5.08
C THR A 44 12.57 -7.05 -6.32
N LEU A 45 11.82 -8.14 -6.16
CA LEU A 45 11.26 -8.91 -7.26
C LEU A 45 10.22 -8.11 -8.05
N ALA A 46 9.34 -7.38 -7.36
CA ALA A 46 8.37 -6.49 -7.99
C ALA A 46 9.08 -5.37 -8.79
N VAL A 47 10.14 -4.79 -8.25
CA VAL A 47 10.97 -3.79 -8.96
C VAL A 47 11.63 -4.39 -10.21
N MET A 48 12.15 -5.62 -10.12
CA MET A 48 12.73 -6.31 -11.28
C MET A 48 11.70 -6.64 -12.37
N LEU A 49 10.48 -7.02 -11.99
CA LEU A 49 9.40 -7.29 -12.94
C LEU A 49 8.90 -6.00 -13.61
N VAL A 50 8.82 -4.89 -12.87
CA VAL A 50 8.45 -3.56 -13.38
C VAL A 50 9.56 -2.91 -14.22
N ALA A 51 10.80 -3.40 -14.17
CA ALA A 51 11.91 -2.96 -15.03
C ALA A 51 11.89 -3.60 -16.44
N SER A 52 11.17 -4.71 -16.62
CA SER A 52 11.00 -5.41 -17.92
C SER A 52 10.54 -4.53 -19.10
N PRO A 53 9.63 -3.54 -18.97
CA PRO A 53 9.20 -2.71 -20.11
C PRO A 53 10.27 -1.71 -20.57
N ALA A 54 11.35 -1.48 -19.82
CA ALA A 54 12.43 -0.57 -20.22
C ALA A 54 13.35 -1.15 -21.33
N PHE A 55 13.39 -2.47 -21.50
CA PHE A 55 14.21 -3.15 -22.51
C PHE A 55 13.42 -3.66 -23.73
N ALA A 56 12.10 -3.43 -23.78
CA ALA A 56 11.20 -3.94 -24.82
C ALA A 56 10.88 -2.95 -25.94
N GLN A 57 11.54 -1.78 -26.00
CA GLN A 57 11.36 -0.81 -27.09
C GLN A 57 12.09 -1.30 -28.36
N THR A 58 11.49 -2.27 -29.07
CA THR A 58 11.90 -2.62 -30.44
C THR A 58 11.54 -1.47 -31.37
N ALA A 59 12.48 -1.13 -32.27
CA ALA A 59 12.29 -0.16 -33.34
C ALA A 59 11.07 -0.53 -34.20
N ALA A 60 10.35 0.51 -34.63
CA ALA A 60 9.15 0.48 -35.46
C ALA A 60 9.04 -0.76 -36.38
N GLY A 61 8.14 -1.67 -36.02
CA GLY A 61 7.67 -2.75 -36.88
C GLY A 61 6.18 -2.91 -36.66
N ASP A 62 5.41 -2.90 -37.75
CA ASP A 62 3.93 -2.88 -37.86
C ASP A 62 3.17 -4.09 -37.23
N GLY A 63 3.77 -4.79 -36.26
CA GLY A 63 3.12 -5.81 -35.41
C GLY A 63 2.75 -5.31 -34.01
N SER A 64 3.03 -4.04 -33.68
CA SER A 64 2.83 -3.49 -32.32
C SER A 64 1.37 -3.29 -31.92
N GLY A 65 0.43 -3.20 -32.86
CA GLY A 65 -0.98 -2.88 -32.58
C GLY A 65 -1.74 -3.98 -31.80
N GLN A 66 -1.35 -5.25 -31.93
CA GLN A 66 -2.09 -6.36 -31.31
C GLN A 66 -1.93 -6.43 -29.78
N TRP A 67 -0.79 -6.01 -29.25
CA TRP A 67 -0.50 -6.08 -27.80
C TRP A 67 -0.97 -4.81 -27.06
N VAL A 68 -1.26 -3.71 -27.78
CA VAL A 68 -1.70 -2.43 -27.20
C VAL A 68 -3.00 -2.57 -26.40
N PRO A 69 -4.07 -3.20 -26.89
CA PRO A 69 -5.31 -3.36 -26.12
C PRO A 69 -5.14 -4.21 -24.85
N LEU A 70 -4.27 -5.22 -24.90
CA LEU A 70 -4.01 -6.09 -23.75
C LEU A 70 -3.23 -5.34 -22.66
N ALA A 71 -2.17 -4.62 -23.04
CA ALA A 71 -1.41 -3.77 -22.12
C ALA A 71 -2.26 -2.63 -21.55
N ALA A 72 -3.11 -2.02 -22.37
CA ALA A 72 -4.10 -1.03 -21.96
C ALA A 72 -5.08 -1.59 -20.93
N GLY A 73 -5.67 -2.76 -21.18
CA GLY A 73 -6.60 -3.41 -20.25
C GLY A 73 -5.95 -3.72 -18.91
N LEU A 74 -4.71 -4.23 -18.91
CA LEU A 74 -3.97 -4.52 -17.69
C LEU A 74 -3.63 -3.24 -16.91
N GLY A 75 -3.17 -2.19 -17.60
CA GLY A 75 -2.90 -0.89 -17.00
C GLY A 75 -4.15 -0.27 -16.36
N MET A 76 -5.29 -0.34 -17.05
CA MET A 76 -6.56 0.16 -16.52
C MET A 76 -7.04 -0.67 -15.33
N ALA A 77 -6.90 -2.00 -15.37
CA ALA A 77 -7.30 -2.87 -14.27
C ALA A 77 -6.53 -2.58 -12.97
N LEU A 78 -5.22 -2.34 -13.08
CA LEU A 78 -4.38 -1.94 -11.94
C LEU A 78 -4.76 -0.56 -11.41
N ALA A 79 -4.94 0.43 -12.31
CA ALA A 79 -5.31 1.78 -11.91
C ALA A 79 -6.69 1.81 -11.22
N ALA A 80 -7.70 1.18 -11.83
CA ALA A 80 -9.04 1.08 -11.26
C ALA A 80 -9.07 0.30 -9.95
N GLY A 81 -8.30 -0.81 -9.85
CA GLY A 81 -8.18 -1.60 -8.64
C GLY A 81 -7.59 -0.80 -7.47
N LEU A 82 -6.50 -0.07 -7.69
CA LEU A 82 -5.88 0.78 -6.66
C LEU A 82 -6.78 1.96 -6.25
N CYS A 83 -7.46 2.59 -7.22
CA CYS A 83 -8.41 3.66 -6.94
C CYS A 83 -9.59 3.15 -6.10
N GLY A 84 -10.15 1.99 -6.45
CA GLY A 84 -11.24 1.36 -5.71
C GLY A 84 -10.87 1.04 -4.26
N LEU A 85 -9.65 0.56 -4.00
CA LEU A 85 -9.14 0.36 -2.64
C LEU A 85 -9.04 1.68 -1.85
N GLY A 86 -8.60 2.76 -2.49
CA GLY A 86 -8.54 4.09 -1.89
C GLY A 86 -9.93 4.62 -1.52
N GLN A 87 -10.87 4.53 -2.45
CA GLN A 87 -12.26 4.99 -2.26
C GLN A 87 -13.00 4.20 -1.18
N GLY A 88 -12.82 2.87 -1.16
CA GLY A 88 -13.43 2.02 -0.13
C GLY A 88 -12.97 2.40 1.28
N LYS A 89 -11.66 2.60 1.47
CA LYS A 89 -11.11 3.04 2.75
C LYS A 89 -11.55 4.45 3.14
N ALA A 90 -11.55 5.40 2.21
CA ALA A 90 -11.99 6.77 2.48
C ALA A 90 -13.48 6.84 2.83
N THR A 91 -14.31 6.03 2.17
CA THR A 91 -15.74 5.95 2.46
C THR A 91 -16.00 5.33 3.83
N ALA A 92 -15.30 4.24 4.18
CA ALA A 92 -15.41 3.61 5.49
C ALA A 92 -14.98 4.55 6.64
N SER A 93 -13.88 5.29 6.47
CA SER A 93 -13.45 6.24 7.51
C SER A 93 -14.43 7.42 7.65
N ALA A 94 -15.03 7.87 6.55
CA ALA A 94 -16.03 8.93 6.57
C ALA A 94 -17.35 8.48 7.22
N THR A 95 -17.80 7.24 7.00
CA THR A 95 -19.01 6.73 7.67
C THR A 95 -18.80 6.55 9.17
N GLU A 96 -17.63 6.07 9.61
CA GLU A 96 -17.27 6.01 11.03
C GLU A 96 -17.19 7.40 11.67
N ALA A 97 -16.56 8.37 10.98
CA ALA A 97 -16.48 9.74 11.47
C ALA A 97 -17.87 10.39 11.59
N LEU A 98 -18.75 10.11 10.62
CA LEU A 98 -20.13 10.59 10.63
C LEU A 98 -20.96 9.94 11.74
N ALA A 99 -20.75 8.65 12.01
CA ALA A 99 -21.42 7.94 13.09
C ALA A 99 -20.99 8.46 14.48
N ARG A 100 -19.72 8.83 14.66
CA ARG A 100 -19.20 9.39 15.92
C ARG A 100 -19.61 10.85 16.14
N ASN A 101 -19.78 11.64 15.07
CA ASN A 101 -20.22 13.02 15.17
C ASN A 101 -21.13 13.43 13.99
N PRO A 102 -22.46 13.21 14.11
CA PRO A 102 -23.40 13.54 13.04
C PRO A 102 -23.52 15.06 12.78
N GLY A 103 -23.13 15.91 13.74
CA GLY A 103 -23.11 17.36 13.58
C GLY A 103 -22.03 17.87 12.62
N ALA A 104 -20.97 17.09 12.41
CA ALA A 104 -19.87 17.42 11.49
C ALA A 104 -20.11 16.96 10.04
N ARG A 105 -21.32 16.48 9.73
CA ARG A 105 -21.70 15.96 8.40
C ARG A 105 -21.27 16.84 7.22
N PRO A 106 -21.58 18.15 7.17
CA PRO A 106 -21.21 18.97 6.00
C PRO A 106 -19.69 19.04 5.79
N GLY A 107 -18.89 19.12 6.85
CA GLY A 107 -17.43 19.11 6.73
C GLY A 107 -16.88 17.78 6.22
N ILE A 108 -17.36 16.67 6.78
CA ILE A 108 -16.93 15.31 6.38
C ILE A 108 -17.23 15.05 4.90
N PHE A 109 -18.42 15.42 4.42
CA PHE A 109 -18.78 15.23 3.02
C PHE A 109 -17.94 16.09 2.06
N VAL A 110 -17.61 17.33 2.43
CA VAL A 110 -16.73 18.18 1.60
C VAL A 110 -15.35 17.54 1.44
N PHE A 111 -14.72 17.12 2.53
CA PHE A 111 -13.41 16.45 2.45
C PHE A 111 -13.47 15.09 1.77
N LEU A 112 -14.54 14.31 1.98
CA LEU A 112 -14.77 13.04 1.31
C LEU A 112 -14.87 13.22 -0.20
N ILE A 113 -15.75 14.10 -0.68
CA ILE A 113 -15.96 14.33 -2.12
C ILE A 113 -14.70 14.92 -2.77
N LEU A 114 -14.02 15.85 -2.11
CA LEU A 114 -12.75 16.39 -2.59
C LEU A 114 -11.69 15.29 -2.75
N GLY A 115 -11.56 14.42 -1.73
CA GLY A 115 -10.63 13.29 -1.77
C GLY A 115 -10.98 12.26 -2.85
N LEU A 116 -12.26 11.89 -2.98
CA LEU A 116 -12.74 10.99 -4.03
C LEU A 116 -12.52 11.57 -5.42
N ALA A 117 -12.76 12.87 -5.61
CA ALA A 117 -12.55 13.55 -6.88
C ALA A 117 -11.08 13.52 -7.30
N PHE A 118 -10.13 13.68 -6.38
CA PHE A 118 -8.71 13.55 -6.69
C PHE A 118 -8.33 12.11 -7.08
N ILE A 119 -8.83 11.11 -6.35
CA ILE A 119 -8.57 9.69 -6.67
C ILE A 119 -9.14 9.35 -8.06
N GLU A 120 -10.37 9.77 -8.35
CA GLU A 120 -11.00 9.58 -9.65
C GLU A 120 -10.28 10.32 -10.78
N SER A 121 -9.75 11.51 -10.51
CA SER A 121 -9.00 12.26 -11.52
C SER A 121 -7.74 11.52 -11.97
N LEU A 122 -7.08 10.75 -11.07
CA LEU A 122 -5.94 9.90 -11.43
C LEU A 122 -6.37 8.71 -12.31
N ALA A 123 -7.53 8.10 -12.01
CA ALA A 123 -8.10 7.05 -12.83
C ALA A 123 -8.47 7.56 -14.22
N LEU A 124 -9.13 8.73 -14.31
CA LEU A 124 -9.51 9.35 -15.58
C LEU A 124 -8.29 9.78 -16.41
N PHE A 125 -7.22 10.28 -15.78
CA PHE A 125 -5.98 10.58 -16.49
C PHE A 125 -5.39 9.32 -17.15
N THR A 126 -5.37 8.21 -16.42
CA THR A 126 -4.92 6.91 -16.95
C THR A 126 -5.84 6.42 -18.07
N PHE A 127 -7.15 6.54 -17.90
CA PHE A 127 -8.14 6.19 -18.92
C PHE A 127 -7.95 7.00 -20.21
N VAL A 128 -7.73 8.32 -20.10
CA VAL A 128 -7.53 9.20 -21.27
C VAL A 128 -6.27 8.79 -22.05
N ILE A 129 -5.15 8.51 -21.36
CA ILE A 129 -3.92 8.05 -22.02
C ILE A 129 -4.15 6.75 -22.78
N ILE A 130 -4.82 5.79 -22.14
CA ILE A 130 -5.15 4.50 -22.73
C ILE A 130 -6.07 4.68 -23.94
N PHE A 131 -7.12 5.49 -23.79
CA PHE A 131 -8.08 5.76 -24.86
C PHE A 131 -7.41 6.37 -26.09
N LEU A 132 -6.55 7.38 -25.89
CA LEU A 132 -5.78 8.00 -26.97
C LEU A 132 -4.85 7.00 -27.66
N LYS A 133 -4.20 6.11 -26.90
CA LYS A 133 -3.28 5.10 -27.45
C LYS A 133 -4.01 4.00 -28.23
N VAL A 134 -5.11 3.48 -27.69
CA VAL A 134 -5.92 2.44 -28.36
C VAL A 134 -6.61 3.00 -29.60
N LYS A 135 -7.11 4.24 -29.56
CA LYS A 135 -7.75 4.89 -30.71
C LYS A 135 -6.77 5.27 -31.83
N ALA A 136 -5.49 5.48 -31.50
CA ALA A 136 -4.45 5.79 -32.46
C ALA A 136 -3.75 4.55 -33.07
N SER A 137 -4.12 3.34 -32.62
CA SER A 137 -3.63 2.06 -33.15
C SER A 137 -4.63 1.47 -34.14
#